data_AF-A0A935PA73-F1
#
_entry.id   AF-A0A935PA73-F1
#
_cell.length_a   1.000
_cell.length_b   1.000
_cell.length_c   1.000
_cell.angle_alpha   90.00
_cell.angle_beta   90.00
_cell.angle_gamma   90.00
#
_symmetry.space_group_name_H-M   'P 1'
#
loop_
_entity.id
_entity.type
_entity.pdbx_description
1 polymer ?
#
loop_
_entity_poly.entity_id
_entity_poly.type
_entity_poly.pdbx_seq_one_letter_code
_entity_poly.pdbx_strand_id
1 'polypeptide(L)'
;MEKIRIGISSCLLGNEVRWDGGHALDRFMARTIGGFVDYLPVCPEVECGFGTPRDTFRLVGDPRRPRLEITRTGADHTARMETWARRRVEELGREKLCGFIFKSSSPSCGMECVKVYGARGVPRKAGEGIFARIFMECFPLTAARHENVLTHILGLFQRDLDGVEKRELLDVIRSYRKGLIPLVVPVTLLAHYARTHGPPCLEEQTYLNPHPAELRLRYHL
;
A
#
# COMPACT_ATOMS: atom_id res chain seq x y z
N MET A 1 23.89 -13.08 -0.84
CA MET A 1 22.46 -13.06 -1.21
C MET A 1 22.04 -11.61 -1.26
N GLU A 2 21.58 -11.12 -2.42
CA GLU A 2 21.10 -9.74 -2.56
C GLU A 2 19.79 -9.62 -1.75
N LYS A 3 19.75 -8.70 -0.77
CA LYS A 3 18.57 -8.52 0.08
C LYS A 3 17.47 -7.79 -0.70
N ILE A 4 16.22 -8.17 -0.42
CA ILE A 4 15.04 -7.55 -1.05
C ILE A 4 14.98 -6.09 -0.61
N ARG A 5 14.93 -5.14 -1.56
CA ARG A 5 14.81 -3.71 -1.26
C ARG A 5 13.36 -3.29 -1.16
N ILE A 6 12.97 -2.72 -0.03
CA ILE A 6 11.59 -2.31 0.25
C ILE A 6 11.60 -0.84 0.71
N GLY A 7 10.82 0.01 0.04
CA GLY A 7 10.57 1.35 0.55
C GLY A 7 9.68 1.30 1.78
N ILE A 8 9.88 2.16 2.77
CA ILE A 8 9.05 2.16 3.98
C ILE A 8 8.86 3.57 4.52
N SER A 9 7.65 3.87 5.01
CA SER A 9 7.41 5.12 5.74
C SER A 9 8.34 5.19 6.94
N SER A 10 9.25 6.18 6.94
CA SER A 10 10.40 6.23 7.84
C SER A 10 10.02 6.18 9.34
N CYS A 11 8.85 6.69 9.72
CA CYS A 11 8.37 6.64 11.09
C CYS A 11 8.14 5.21 11.62
N LEU A 12 7.87 4.24 10.73
CA LEU A 12 7.69 2.82 11.09
C LEU A 12 9.00 2.15 11.53
N LEU A 13 10.15 2.70 11.16
CA LEU A 13 11.47 2.22 11.60
C LEU A 13 11.91 2.82 12.93
N GLY A 14 11.11 3.69 13.55
CA GLY A 14 11.47 4.37 14.80
C GLY A 14 12.16 5.71 14.61
N ASN A 15 12.31 6.20 13.38
CA ASN A 15 12.86 7.53 13.14
C ASN A 15 11.87 8.62 13.61
N GLU A 16 12.39 9.62 14.30
CA GLU A 16 11.65 10.76 14.86
C GLU A 16 11.30 11.79 13.78
N VAL A 17 10.37 11.41 12.90
CA VAL A 17 9.97 12.20 11.72
C VAL A 17 8.49 12.57 11.72
N ARG A 18 7.74 12.21 12.77
CA ARG A 18 6.31 12.56 12.87
C ARG A 18 6.13 14.04 13.18
N TRP A 19 4.92 14.53 12.92
CA TRP A 19 4.52 15.91 13.20
C TRP A 19 4.71 16.31 14.68
N ASP A 20 4.59 15.36 15.61
CA ASP A 20 4.73 15.54 17.05
C ASP A 20 6.18 15.43 17.56
N GLY A 21 7.17 15.26 16.67
CA GLY A 21 8.55 15.01 17.08
C GLY A 21 8.86 13.54 17.36
N GLY A 22 7.86 12.65 17.37
CA GLY A 22 8.05 11.25 17.71
C GLY A 22 8.16 10.31 16.51
N HIS A 23 7.91 9.03 16.78
CA HIS A 23 7.94 7.95 15.78
C HIS A 23 6.67 7.08 15.81
N ALA A 24 6.59 6.12 14.89
CA ALA A 24 5.54 5.11 14.85
C ALA A 24 6.15 3.70 14.71
N LEU A 25 7.23 3.43 15.45
CA LEU A 25 7.98 2.18 15.39
C LEU A 25 7.08 0.95 15.36
N ASP A 26 7.12 0.25 14.24
CA ASP A 26 6.55 -1.08 14.09
C ASP A 26 7.67 -2.09 14.33
N ARG A 27 7.60 -2.79 15.46
CA ARG A 27 8.66 -3.73 15.88
C ARG A 27 8.77 -4.92 14.94
N PHE A 28 7.67 -5.35 14.33
CA PHE A 28 7.69 -6.47 13.40
C PHE A 28 8.44 -6.08 12.13
N MET A 29 8.17 -4.91 11.56
CA MET A 29 8.91 -4.41 10.40
C MET A 29 10.37 -4.14 10.75
N ALA A 30 10.63 -3.37 11.80
CA ALA A 30 12.00 -2.96 12.15
C ALA A 30 12.91 -4.11 12.59
N ARG A 31 12.39 -5.10 13.34
CA ARG A 31 13.21 -6.17 13.94
C ARG A 31 13.09 -7.50 13.22
N THR A 32 11.86 -7.93 12.91
CA THR A 32 11.64 -9.25 12.31
C THR A 32 11.96 -9.23 10.83
N ILE A 33 11.32 -8.34 10.07
CA ILE A 33 11.50 -8.27 8.62
C ILE A 33 12.83 -7.61 8.24
N GLY A 34 13.30 -6.62 9.02
CA GLY A 34 14.57 -5.91 8.78
C GLY A 34 15.82 -6.80 8.70
N GLY A 35 15.79 -8.03 9.23
CA GLY A 35 16.88 -8.99 9.03
C GLY A 35 17.00 -9.51 7.59
N PHE A 36 15.89 -9.52 6.85
CA PHE A 36 15.74 -10.15 5.54
C PHE A 36 15.70 -9.15 4.37
N VAL A 37 15.40 -7.88 4.66
CA VAL A 37 15.19 -6.84 3.64
C VAL A 37 16.06 -5.63 3.92
N ASP A 38 16.40 -4.90 2.86
CA ASP A 38 17.02 -3.59 2.96
C ASP A 38 15.94 -2.54 2.82
N TYR A 39 15.71 -1.80 3.90
CA TYR A 39 14.72 -0.73 3.90
C TYR A 39 15.27 0.56 3.33
N LEU A 40 14.50 1.17 2.42
CA LEU A 40 14.70 2.53 1.98
C LEU A 40 13.67 3.44 2.69
N PRO A 41 14.04 4.09 3.81
CA PRO A 41 13.12 4.92 4.55
C PRO A 41 12.76 6.18 3.76
N VAL A 42 11.48 6.52 3.74
CA VAL A 42 10.98 7.76 3.12
C VAL A 42 10.00 8.45 4.07
N CYS A 43 10.20 9.75 4.28
CA CYS A 43 9.23 10.61 4.96
C CYS A 43 8.85 11.77 4.03
N PRO A 44 7.68 11.71 3.37
CA PRO A 44 7.28 12.76 2.43
C PRO A 44 7.26 14.15 3.03
N GLU A 45 6.79 14.29 4.25
CA GLU A 45 6.67 15.59 4.89
C GLU A 45 8.05 16.19 5.20
N VAL A 46 8.98 15.42 5.78
CA VAL A 46 10.33 15.91 6.08
C VAL A 46 11.14 16.14 4.82
N GLU A 47 11.13 15.22 3.87
CA GLU A 47 11.90 15.33 2.62
C GLU A 47 11.36 16.43 1.68
N CYS A 48 10.06 16.76 1.78
CA CYS A 48 9.47 17.92 1.12
C CYS A 48 9.91 19.24 1.77
N GLY A 49 10.57 19.18 2.94
CA GLY A 49 11.17 20.30 3.66
C GLY A 49 10.30 20.87 4.78
N PHE A 50 9.42 20.06 5.37
CA PHE A 50 8.75 20.42 6.63
C PHE A 50 9.60 19.94 7.83
N GLY A 51 9.56 20.71 8.93
CA GLY A 51 10.32 20.39 10.13
C GLY A 51 9.76 19.21 10.92
N THR A 52 10.48 18.85 11.98
CA THR A 52 10.01 17.94 13.03
C THR A 52 10.32 18.61 14.38
N PRO A 53 9.32 19.03 15.18
CA PRO A 53 7.88 18.94 14.94
C PRO A 53 7.36 19.92 13.86
N ARG A 54 6.10 19.75 13.44
CA ARG A 54 5.39 20.60 12.46
C ARG A 54 3.88 20.59 12.69
N ASP A 55 3.19 21.57 12.11
CA ASP A 55 1.72 21.56 12.07
C ASP A 55 1.19 20.30 11.34
N THR A 56 0.02 19.81 11.76
CA THR A 56 -0.61 18.66 11.11
C THR A 56 -1.22 19.02 9.76
N PHE A 57 -1.21 18.07 8.84
CA PHE A 57 -1.89 18.19 7.55
C PHE A 57 -3.24 17.49 7.53
N ARG A 58 -4.10 17.92 6.62
CA ARG A 58 -5.36 17.25 6.26
C ARG A 58 -5.58 17.31 4.76
N LEU A 59 -6.35 16.37 4.23
CA LEU A 59 -6.81 16.38 2.85
C LEU A 59 -8.15 17.11 2.75
N VAL A 60 -8.32 17.98 1.76
CA VAL A 60 -9.52 18.82 1.60
C VAL A 60 -10.02 18.79 0.15
N GLY A 61 -11.34 18.78 -0.06
CA GLY A 61 -11.95 18.87 -1.39
C GLY A 61 -12.34 17.52 -1.98
N ASP A 62 -11.98 17.27 -3.24
CA ASP A 62 -12.32 16.04 -3.98
C ASP A 62 -11.46 14.86 -3.49
N PRO A 63 -12.04 13.73 -3.05
CA PRO A 63 -11.29 12.55 -2.65
C PRO A 63 -10.34 11.99 -3.71
N ARG A 64 -10.62 12.18 -5.02
CA ARG A 64 -9.76 11.71 -6.11
C ARG A 64 -8.52 12.56 -6.31
N ARG A 65 -8.64 13.87 -6.04
CA ARG A 65 -7.55 14.85 -6.14
C ARG A 65 -7.67 15.87 -5.00
N PRO A 66 -7.37 15.44 -3.76
CA PRO A 66 -7.53 16.31 -2.61
C PRO A 66 -6.38 17.32 -2.55
N ARG A 67 -6.65 18.46 -1.93
CA ARG A 67 -5.62 19.41 -1.53
C ARG A 67 -5.03 19.03 -0.18
N LEU A 68 -3.72 19.18 -0.03
CA LEU A 68 -3.02 19.01 1.23
C LEU A 68 -2.90 20.35 1.94
N GLU A 69 -3.71 20.56 2.97
CA GLU A 69 -3.75 21.82 3.73
C GLU A 69 -3.22 21.61 5.15
N ILE A 70 -2.54 22.62 5.70
CA ILE A 70 -2.25 22.67 7.14
C ILE A 70 -3.57 22.80 7.90
N THR A 71 -3.81 21.92 8.88
CA THR A 71 -5.07 21.86 9.63
C THR A 71 -5.42 23.19 10.31
N ARG A 72 -4.41 23.87 10.88
CA ARG A 72 -4.58 25.09 11.67
C ARG A 72 -4.76 26.35 10.83
N THR A 73 -4.03 26.47 9.73
CA THR A 73 -3.96 27.70 8.92
C THR A 73 -4.72 27.62 7.60
N GLY A 74 -5.04 26.42 7.13
CA GLY A 74 -5.60 26.21 5.79
C GLY A 74 -4.59 26.44 4.66
N ALA A 75 -3.30 26.64 4.97
CA ALA A 75 -2.28 26.84 3.95
C ALA A 75 -2.13 25.59 3.06
N ASP A 76 -2.27 25.78 1.75
CA ASP A 76 -2.21 24.71 0.75
C ASP A 76 -0.76 24.41 0.34
N HIS A 77 -0.37 23.14 0.46
CA HIS A 77 0.94 22.62 0.08
C HIS A 77 0.88 21.49 -0.95
N THR A 78 -0.25 21.34 -1.64
CA THR A 78 -0.49 20.30 -2.66
C THR A 78 0.60 20.31 -3.73
N ALA A 79 0.83 21.46 -4.38
CA ALA A 79 1.81 21.57 -5.46
C ALA A 79 3.24 21.24 -5.01
N ARG A 80 3.61 21.65 -3.79
CA ARG A 80 4.92 21.36 -3.20
C ARG A 80 5.09 19.85 -3.00
N MET A 81 4.09 19.19 -2.41
CA MET A 81 4.09 17.74 -2.17
C MET A 81 4.09 16.93 -3.47
N GLU A 82 3.26 17.33 -4.46
CA GLU A 82 3.21 16.64 -5.76
C GLU A 82 4.53 16.76 -6.53
N THR A 83 5.12 17.95 -6.57
CA THR A 83 6.40 18.19 -7.24
C THR A 83 7.50 17.34 -6.62
N TRP A 84 7.61 17.35 -5.30
CA TRP A 84 8.57 16.53 -4.57
C TRP A 84 8.31 15.02 -4.81
N ALA A 85 7.05 14.58 -4.71
CA ALA A 85 6.68 13.17 -4.82
C ALA A 85 7.03 12.60 -6.20
N ARG A 86 6.77 13.32 -7.29
CA ARG A 86 7.11 12.88 -8.65
C ARG A 86 8.62 12.65 -8.80
N ARG A 87 9.43 13.62 -8.37
CA ARG A 87 10.90 13.50 -8.40
C ARG A 87 11.37 12.32 -7.54
N ARG A 88 10.84 12.19 -6.32
CA ARG A 88 11.24 11.12 -5.41
C ARG A 88 10.90 9.75 -5.96
N VAL A 89 9.72 9.58 -6.54
CA VAL A 89 9.28 8.33 -7.15
C VAL A 89 10.18 7.91 -8.32
N GLU A 90 10.65 8.85 -9.14
CA GLU A 90 11.65 8.57 -10.18
C GLU A 90 13.00 8.09 -9.60
N GLU A 91 13.47 8.73 -8.52
CA GLU A 91 14.68 8.30 -7.80
C GLU A 91 14.50 6.87 -7.25
N LEU A 92 13.36 6.61 -6.59
CA LEU A 92 13.02 5.29 -6.07
C LEU A 92 12.93 4.24 -7.20
N GLY A 93 12.56 4.64 -8.42
CA GLY A 93 12.49 3.76 -9.59
C GLY A 93 13.85 3.17 -9.97
N ARG A 94 14.93 3.90 -9.67
CA ARG A 94 16.31 3.46 -9.93
C ARG A 94 16.85 2.51 -8.86
N GLU A 95 16.21 2.45 -7.69
CA GLU A 95 16.67 1.67 -6.53
C GLU A 95 16.25 0.18 -6.57
N LYS A 96 15.63 -0.28 -7.67
CA LYS A 96 15.11 -1.65 -7.86
C LYS A 96 14.19 -2.11 -6.73
N LEU A 97 13.29 -1.24 -6.27
CA LEU A 97 12.36 -1.55 -5.19
C LEU A 97 11.40 -2.70 -5.53
N CYS A 98 11.31 -3.67 -4.62
CA CYS A 98 10.37 -4.79 -4.69
C CYS A 98 8.96 -4.41 -4.19
N GLY A 99 8.84 -3.33 -3.42
CA GLY A 99 7.57 -2.83 -2.90
C GLY A 99 7.75 -1.63 -1.99
N PHE A 100 6.65 -1.13 -1.43
CA PHE A 100 6.65 -0.02 -0.48
C PHE A 100 5.65 -0.26 0.66
N ILE A 101 6.06 0.01 1.91
CA ILE A 101 5.24 -0.10 3.12
C ILE A 101 4.84 1.31 3.59
N PHE A 102 3.55 1.60 3.52
CA PHE A 102 3.00 2.91 3.84
C PHE A 102 2.48 3.00 5.28
N LYS A 103 2.67 4.16 5.93
CA LYS A 103 2.01 4.46 7.20
C LYS A 103 0.54 4.79 6.96
N SER A 104 -0.35 3.97 7.55
CA SER A 104 -1.80 4.14 7.48
C SER A 104 -2.30 5.51 7.95
N SER A 105 -3.39 5.98 7.33
CA SER A 105 -4.11 7.22 7.66
C SER A 105 -3.32 8.53 7.54
N SER A 106 -2.12 8.50 6.96
CA SER A 106 -1.33 9.71 6.71
C SER A 106 -1.87 10.49 5.50
N PRO A 107 -1.97 11.84 5.56
CA PRO A 107 -2.31 12.69 4.41
C PRO A 107 -1.30 12.63 3.25
N SER A 108 -0.07 12.19 3.50
CA SER A 108 0.95 12.00 2.46
C SER A 108 1.11 10.53 2.09
N CYS A 109 1.15 9.62 3.07
CA CYS A 109 1.50 8.21 2.86
C CYS A 109 0.32 7.25 2.87
N GLY A 110 -0.85 7.61 3.37
CA GLY A 110 -1.95 6.64 3.54
C GLY A 110 -2.42 6.13 2.18
N MET A 111 -2.33 4.81 1.95
CA MET A 111 -2.70 4.22 0.66
C MET A 111 -4.20 4.28 0.38
N GLU A 112 -5.03 4.24 1.42
CA GLU A 112 -6.48 4.23 1.32
C GLU A 112 -7.11 4.76 2.62
N CYS A 113 -8.42 4.99 2.59
CA CYS A 113 -9.22 5.40 3.75
C CYS A 113 -8.72 6.65 4.48
N VAL A 114 -7.98 7.53 3.80
CA VAL A 114 -7.51 8.79 4.38
C VAL A 114 -8.67 9.77 4.46
N LYS A 115 -8.74 10.51 5.57
CA LYS A 115 -9.80 11.50 5.81
C LYS A 115 -9.67 12.68 4.86
N VAL A 116 -10.71 12.93 4.06
CA VAL A 116 -10.86 14.10 3.21
C VAL A 116 -12.01 14.96 3.73
N TYR A 117 -11.72 16.22 4.02
CA TYR A 117 -12.65 17.18 4.58
C TYR A 117 -13.35 17.94 3.44
N GLY A 118 -14.67 17.82 3.37
CA GLY A 118 -15.50 18.59 2.44
C GLY A 118 -15.90 19.96 2.98
N ALA A 119 -16.62 20.75 2.17
CA ALA A 119 -17.08 22.09 2.54
C ALA A 119 -17.93 22.16 3.83
N ARG A 120 -18.57 21.05 4.22
CA ARG A 120 -19.40 20.95 5.44
C ARG A 120 -18.63 20.48 6.68
N GLY A 121 -17.30 20.37 6.61
CA GLY A 121 -16.43 20.00 7.75
C GLY A 121 -16.44 18.52 8.15
N VAL A 122 -17.44 17.72 7.75
CA VAL A 122 -17.49 16.28 8.02
C VAL A 122 -16.51 15.51 7.12
N PRO A 123 -15.55 14.74 7.68
CA PRO A 123 -14.57 14.02 6.89
C PRO A 123 -15.13 12.71 6.31
N ARG A 124 -14.72 12.38 5.09
CA ARG A 124 -14.96 11.07 4.44
C ARG A 124 -13.66 10.26 4.41
N LYS A 125 -13.71 8.97 4.73
CA LYS A 125 -12.56 8.06 4.62
C LYS A 125 -12.47 7.50 3.19
N ALA A 126 -12.20 8.36 2.23
CA ALA A 126 -12.23 8.00 0.80
C ALA A 126 -11.01 8.51 0.03
N GLY A 127 -10.07 9.18 0.70
CA GLY A 127 -8.88 9.73 0.07
C GLY A 127 -7.68 8.81 0.15
N GLU A 128 -6.69 9.18 -0.62
CA GLU A 128 -5.35 8.61 -0.64
C GLU A 128 -4.35 9.73 -0.35
N GLY A 129 -3.27 9.39 0.33
CA GLY A 129 -2.18 10.32 0.57
C GLY A 129 -1.48 10.67 -0.74
N ILE A 130 -1.10 11.94 -0.89
CA ILE A 130 -0.58 12.44 -2.18
C ILE A 130 0.62 11.65 -2.68
N PHE A 131 1.57 11.33 -1.81
CA PHE A 131 2.76 10.54 -2.19
C PHE A 131 2.38 9.09 -2.50
N ALA A 132 1.50 8.48 -1.71
CA ALA A 132 1.06 7.10 -1.95
C ALA A 132 0.38 6.96 -3.31
N ARG A 133 -0.53 7.87 -3.66
CA ARG A 133 -1.17 7.91 -4.98
C ARG A 133 -0.15 7.98 -6.11
N ILE A 134 0.77 8.95 -6.07
CA ILE A 134 1.80 9.13 -7.13
C ILE A 134 2.73 7.91 -7.19
N PHE A 135 3.11 7.34 -6.05
CA PHE A 135 3.93 6.12 -6.01
C PHE A 135 3.20 4.96 -6.71
N MET A 136 1.92 4.73 -6.40
CA MET A 136 1.13 3.66 -7.02
C MET A 136 0.88 3.87 -8.51
N GLU A 137 0.69 5.12 -8.95
CA GLU A 137 0.59 5.48 -10.37
C GLU A 137 1.86 5.11 -11.16
N CYS A 138 3.05 5.23 -10.54
CA CYS A 138 4.34 4.97 -11.20
C CYS A 138 4.91 3.57 -10.95
N PHE A 139 4.47 2.87 -9.90
CA PHE A 139 4.87 1.51 -9.54
C PHE A 139 3.65 0.56 -9.54
N PRO A 140 2.99 0.33 -10.68
CA PRO A 140 1.90 -0.63 -10.75
C PRO A 140 2.39 -2.05 -10.39
N LEU A 141 1.58 -2.79 -9.63
CA LEU A 141 1.85 -4.18 -9.30
C LEU A 141 1.94 -5.01 -10.59
N THR A 142 3.10 -5.60 -10.87
CA THR A 142 3.28 -6.43 -12.06
C THR A 142 2.59 -7.78 -11.90
N ALA A 143 2.17 -8.40 -13.01
CA ALA A 143 1.58 -9.74 -12.99
C ALA A 143 2.46 -10.79 -12.29
N ALA A 144 3.79 -10.62 -12.33
CA ALA A 144 4.75 -11.48 -11.62
C ALA A 144 4.65 -11.35 -10.09
N ARG A 145 4.40 -10.14 -9.56
CA ARG A 145 4.24 -9.93 -8.12
C ARG A 145 2.94 -10.51 -7.61
N HIS A 146 1.86 -10.34 -8.37
CA HIS A 146 0.58 -10.96 -8.07
C HIS A 146 0.65 -12.49 -8.12
N GLU A 147 1.32 -13.09 -9.12
CA GLU A 147 1.58 -14.53 -9.17
C GLU A 147 2.25 -15.04 -7.88
N ASN A 148 3.34 -14.40 -7.45
CA ASN A 148 4.04 -14.80 -6.22
C ASN A 148 3.15 -14.77 -4.98
N VAL A 149 2.33 -13.71 -4.82
CA VAL A 149 1.38 -13.60 -3.69
C VAL A 149 0.31 -14.70 -3.77
N LEU A 150 -0.26 -14.92 -4.95
CA LEU A 150 -1.30 -15.94 -5.16
C LEU A 150 -0.76 -17.35 -4.90
N THR A 151 0.45 -17.68 -5.36
CA THR A 151 1.10 -18.97 -5.11
C THR A 151 1.48 -19.16 -3.65
N HIS A 152 1.89 -18.09 -2.96
CA HIS A 152 2.16 -18.15 -1.51
C HIS A 152 0.88 -18.45 -0.71
N ILE A 153 -0.22 -17.77 -1.03
CA ILE A 153 -1.54 -18.02 -0.42
C ILE A 153 -1.98 -19.46 -0.69
N LEU A 154 -1.83 -19.96 -1.92
CA LEU A 154 -2.12 -21.37 -2.24
C LEU A 154 -1.33 -22.34 -1.35
N GLY A 155 -0.07 -22.00 -1.04
CA GLY A 155 0.79 -22.81 -0.15
C GLY A 155 0.30 -22.90 1.29
N LEU A 156 -0.65 -22.06 1.71
CA LEU A 156 -1.24 -22.10 3.06
C LEU A 156 -2.33 -23.19 3.19
N PHE A 157 -2.86 -23.70 2.07
CA PHE A 157 -3.86 -24.78 2.04
C PHE A 157 -3.22 -26.18 2.08
N GLN A 158 -2.20 -26.35 2.92
CA GLN A 158 -1.23 -27.46 2.86
C GLN A 158 -1.90 -28.84 2.74
N ARG A 159 -2.97 -29.09 3.50
CA ARG A 159 -3.69 -30.37 3.52
C ARG A 159 -5.19 -30.26 3.22
N ASP A 160 -5.68 -29.04 3.00
CA ASP A 160 -7.11 -28.74 2.97
C ASP A 160 -7.71 -28.75 1.56
N LEU A 161 -6.83 -28.73 0.53
CA LEU A 161 -7.21 -28.88 -0.87
C LEU A 161 -6.62 -30.16 -1.47
N ASP A 162 -7.43 -30.83 -2.28
CA ASP A 162 -7.03 -32.01 -3.02
C ASP A 162 -6.11 -31.69 -4.21
N GLY A 163 -5.59 -32.72 -4.86
CA GLY A 163 -4.66 -32.54 -5.99
C GLY A 163 -5.30 -31.94 -7.24
N VAL A 164 -6.61 -32.03 -7.41
CA VAL A 164 -7.35 -31.44 -8.53
C VAL A 164 -7.54 -29.95 -8.30
N GLU A 165 -8.04 -29.56 -7.11
CA GLU A 165 -8.26 -28.17 -6.71
C GLU A 165 -6.95 -27.36 -6.73
N LYS A 166 -5.86 -27.94 -6.25
CA LYS A 166 -4.52 -27.31 -6.31
C LYS A 166 -4.05 -27.07 -7.74
N ARG A 167 -4.30 -28.00 -8.65
CA ARG A 167 -3.93 -27.85 -10.07
C ARG A 167 -4.76 -26.77 -10.75
N GLU A 168 -6.06 -26.74 -10.48
CA GLU A 168 -6.95 -25.70 -11.00
C GLU A 168 -6.47 -24.30 -10.59
N LEU A 169 -6.20 -24.10 -9.29
CA LEU A 169 -5.68 -22.83 -8.78
C LEU A 169 -4.34 -22.44 -9.44
N LEU A 170 -3.40 -23.39 -9.59
CA LEU A 170 -2.13 -23.12 -10.26
C LEU A 170 -2.31 -22.71 -11.72
N ASP A 171 -3.23 -23.35 -12.44
CA ASP A 171 -3.46 -23.05 -13.85
C ASP A 171 -4.16 -21.70 -14.05
N VAL A 172 -5.05 -21.31 -13.15
CA VAL A 172 -5.65 -19.97 -13.12
C VAL A 172 -4.56 -18.91 -12.82
N ILE A 173 -3.69 -19.14 -11.84
CA ILE A 173 -2.58 -18.22 -11.52
C ILE A 173 -1.63 -18.05 -12.72
N ARG A 174 -1.27 -19.15 -13.39
CA ARG A 174 -0.44 -19.12 -14.61
C ARG A 174 -1.12 -18.40 -15.76
N SER A 175 -2.42 -18.60 -15.93
CA SER A 175 -3.20 -17.93 -16.98
C SER A 175 -3.25 -16.42 -16.75
N TYR A 176 -3.42 -15.99 -15.50
CA TYR A 176 -3.29 -14.59 -15.13
C TYR A 176 -1.89 -14.05 -15.41
N ARG A 177 -0.83 -14.81 -15.05
CA ARG A 177 0.55 -14.42 -15.29
C ARG A 177 0.87 -14.15 -16.77
N LYS A 178 0.24 -14.93 -17.66
CA LYS A 178 0.32 -14.80 -19.13
C LYS A 178 -0.58 -13.70 -19.70
N GLY A 179 -1.35 -13.00 -18.86
CA GLY A 179 -2.30 -11.97 -19.29
C GLY A 179 -3.55 -12.50 -19.98
N LEU A 180 -3.85 -13.80 -19.86
CA LEU A 180 -4.99 -14.43 -20.52
C LEU A 180 -6.31 -14.18 -19.77
N ILE A 181 -6.23 -13.92 -18.47
CA ILE A 181 -7.38 -13.67 -17.60
C ILE A 181 -7.05 -12.55 -16.60
N PRO A 182 -8.04 -11.78 -16.12
CA PRO A 182 -7.83 -10.71 -15.15
C PRO A 182 -7.51 -11.24 -13.74
N LEU A 183 -6.86 -10.40 -12.91
CA LEU A 183 -6.49 -10.73 -11.53
C LEU A 183 -7.69 -11.13 -10.65
N VAL A 184 -8.88 -10.60 -10.94
CA VAL A 184 -10.11 -10.96 -10.20
C VAL A 184 -10.37 -12.46 -10.18
N VAL A 185 -10.00 -13.19 -11.22
CA VAL A 185 -10.28 -14.63 -11.32
C VAL A 185 -9.49 -15.44 -10.28
N PRO A 186 -8.14 -15.43 -10.26
CA PRO A 186 -7.39 -16.16 -9.23
C PRO A 186 -7.68 -15.65 -7.81
N VAL A 187 -7.90 -14.35 -7.64
CA VAL A 187 -8.22 -13.80 -6.31
C VAL A 187 -9.58 -14.27 -5.80
N THR A 188 -10.61 -14.30 -6.66
CA THR A 188 -11.96 -14.74 -6.26
C THR A 188 -11.97 -16.24 -5.94
N LEU A 189 -11.25 -17.04 -6.73
CA LEU A 189 -11.15 -18.48 -6.50
C LEU A 189 -10.43 -18.77 -5.18
N LEU A 190 -9.30 -18.12 -4.91
CA LEU A 190 -8.60 -18.25 -3.63
C LEU A 190 -9.44 -17.74 -2.45
N ALA A 191 -10.20 -16.65 -2.61
CA ALA A 191 -11.08 -16.14 -1.57
C ALA A 191 -12.25 -17.10 -1.27
N HIS A 192 -12.74 -17.83 -2.28
CA HIS A 192 -13.73 -18.88 -2.08
C HIS A 192 -13.15 -20.02 -1.24
N TYR A 193 -11.98 -20.55 -1.63
CA TYR A 193 -11.32 -21.63 -0.89
C TYR A 193 -10.88 -21.21 0.52
N ALA A 194 -10.47 -19.95 0.70
CA ALA A 194 -10.16 -19.41 2.01
C ALA A 194 -11.35 -19.50 2.99
N ARG A 195 -12.58 -19.26 2.52
CA ARG A 195 -13.80 -19.36 3.35
C ARG A 195 -14.25 -20.78 3.63
N THR A 196 -14.01 -21.70 2.69
CA THR A 196 -14.53 -23.07 2.78
C THR A 196 -13.55 -24.05 3.41
N HIS A 197 -12.25 -23.82 3.23
CA HIS A 197 -11.18 -24.74 3.61
C HIS A 197 -9.96 -24.06 4.26
N GLY A 198 -9.89 -22.72 4.26
CA GLY A 198 -8.72 -21.98 4.69
C GLY A 198 -8.61 -21.77 6.20
N PRO A 199 -7.40 -21.53 6.73
CA PRO A 199 -7.22 -21.10 8.11
C PRO A 199 -7.88 -19.72 8.34
N PRO A 200 -8.39 -19.42 9.55
CA PRO A 200 -9.11 -18.16 9.85
C PRO A 200 -8.35 -16.88 9.45
N CYS A 201 -7.02 -16.93 9.46
CA CYS A 201 -6.17 -15.80 9.08
C CYS A 201 -6.27 -15.39 7.60
N LEU A 202 -6.85 -16.22 6.73
CA LEU A 202 -7.06 -15.91 5.31
C LEU A 202 -8.35 -15.13 5.05
N GLU A 203 -9.37 -15.27 5.91
CA GLU A 203 -10.63 -14.53 5.74
C GLU A 203 -10.44 -13.02 5.94
N GLU A 204 -9.50 -12.65 6.82
CA GLU A 204 -9.18 -11.26 7.13
C GLU A 204 -8.13 -10.64 6.17
N GLN A 205 -7.59 -11.41 5.21
CA GLN A 205 -6.56 -10.90 4.30
C GLN A 205 -7.12 -9.85 3.34
N THR A 206 -6.60 -8.62 3.42
CA THR A 206 -6.97 -7.50 2.54
C THR A 206 -6.70 -7.80 1.06
N TYR A 207 -5.76 -8.68 0.74
CA TYR A 207 -5.52 -9.11 -0.64
C TYR A 207 -6.68 -9.98 -1.20
N LEU A 208 -7.22 -10.89 -0.38
CA LEU A 208 -8.32 -11.79 -0.74
C LEU A 208 -9.71 -11.19 -0.47
N ASN A 209 -9.79 -10.11 0.31
CA ASN A 209 -11.00 -9.36 0.60
C ASN A 209 -10.68 -7.85 0.74
N PRO A 210 -10.31 -7.15 -0.35
CA PRO A 210 -10.01 -5.73 -0.31
C PRO A 210 -11.30 -4.99 0.00
N HIS A 211 -11.26 -4.19 1.05
CA HIS A 211 -12.35 -3.32 1.45
C HIS A 211 -11.90 -1.88 1.23
N PRO A 212 -12.71 -1.03 0.57
CA PRO A 212 -14.05 -1.27 0.02
C PRO A 212 -14.05 -1.96 -1.37
N ALA A 213 -15.06 -2.80 -1.64
CA ALA A 213 -15.19 -3.52 -2.92
C ALA A 213 -15.38 -2.57 -4.13
N GLU A 214 -15.87 -1.36 -3.85
CA GLU A 214 -16.13 -0.27 -4.77
C GLU A 214 -14.85 0.30 -5.40
N LEU A 215 -13.68 0.06 -4.79
CA LEU A 215 -12.39 0.50 -5.34
C LEU A 215 -11.98 -0.28 -6.60
N ARG A 216 -12.68 -1.36 -6.96
CA ARG A 216 -12.48 -2.15 -8.18
C ARG A 216 -11.02 -2.58 -8.43
N LEU A 217 -10.21 -2.72 -7.37
CA LEU A 217 -8.78 -3.04 -7.42
C LEU A 217 -8.44 -4.36 -8.16
N ARG A 218 -9.46 -5.17 -8.47
CA ARG A 218 -9.36 -6.47 -9.14
C ARG A 218 -9.70 -6.44 -10.64
N TYR A 219 -10.30 -5.34 -11.13
CA TYR A 219 -10.93 -5.27 -12.46
C TYR A 219 -10.08 -4.56 -13.52
N HIS A 220 -8.82 -4.28 -13.23
CA HIS A 220 -7.91 -3.72 -14.22
C HIS A 220 -7.37 -4.86 -15.11
N LEU A 221 -7.75 -4.83 -16.39
CA LEU A 221 -7.11 -5.55 -17.48
C LEU A 221 -5.97 -4.69 -18.03
#